data_AF-A0A9X7R2F5-F1
#
_entry.id   AF-A0A9X7R2F5-F1
#
_cell.length_a   1.000
_cell.length_b   1.000
_cell.length_c   1.000
_cell.angle_alpha   90.00
_cell.angle_beta   90.00
_cell.angle_gamma   90.00
#
_symmetry.space_group_name_H-M   'P 1'
#
loop_
_entity.id
_entity.type
_entity.pdbx_description
1 polymer ?
#
loop_
_entity_poly.entity_id
_entity_poly.type
_entity_poly.pdbx_seq_one_letter_code
_entity_poly.pdbx_strand_id
1 'polypeptide(L)'
;MKASLKFTEEKADKFWRVETLGSELLVNYGKSGTSGRNQIKAFASPEDCEAQARKLTQGKMKKGYVDFPFDYDGHRYFDDEEVGLHRLTSHPRFVAHFADDIYYDCCDEDAPFGSDEGSDALSELAGFLRTQKTRASRTSPDG
;
A
#
# COMPACT_ATOMS: atom_id res chain seq x y z
N MET A 1 -4.80 -2.46 -13.86
CA MET A 1 -3.87 -3.61 -13.70
C MET A 1 -3.53 -3.87 -12.22
N LYS A 2 -3.38 -5.14 -11.80
CA LYS A 2 -2.80 -5.52 -10.48
C LYS A 2 -1.81 -6.68 -10.66
N ALA A 3 -0.68 -6.66 -9.95
CA ALA A 3 0.25 -7.79 -9.86
C ALA A 3 0.95 -7.82 -8.51
N SER A 4 1.16 -9.01 -7.96
CA SER A 4 1.80 -9.22 -6.66
C SER A 4 2.84 -10.31 -6.80
N LEU A 5 4.06 -10.00 -6.37
CA LEU A 5 5.22 -10.84 -6.53
C LEU A 5 5.95 -11.03 -5.20
N LYS A 6 6.63 -12.17 -5.06
CA LYS A 6 7.48 -12.50 -3.94
C LYS A 6 8.88 -12.88 -4.42
N PHE A 7 9.88 -12.54 -3.62
CA PHE A 7 11.27 -12.93 -3.82
C PHE A 7 11.79 -13.57 -2.54
N THR A 8 12.27 -14.80 -2.65
CA THR A 8 12.82 -15.58 -1.55
C THR A 8 14.15 -16.17 -1.96
N GLU A 9 15.23 -15.77 -1.30
CA GLU A 9 16.59 -16.27 -1.52
C GLU A 9 17.39 -16.19 -0.22
N GLU A 10 17.87 -17.33 0.29
CA GLU A 10 18.64 -17.49 1.54
C GLU A 10 18.16 -16.64 2.75
N LYS A 11 18.55 -15.37 2.81
CA LYS A 11 18.25 -14.40 3.89
C LYS A 11 17.26 -13.30 3.48
N ALA A 12 16.88 -13.25 2.21
CA ALA A 12 15.92 -12.31 1.67
C ALA A 12 14.54 -12.95 1.57
N ASP A 13 13.56 -12.35 2.24
CA ASP A 13 12.14 -12.65 2.04
C ASP A 13 11.40 -11.32 1.83
N LYS A 14 11.10 -11.01 0.58
CA LYS A 14 10.57 -9.71 0.15
C LYS A 14 9.31 -9.90 -0.66
N PHE A 15 8.41 -8.93 -0.55
CA PHE A 15 7.27 -8.81 -1.44
C PHE A 15 7.37 -7.51 -2.24
N TRP A 16 6.75 -7.52 -3.41
CA TRP A 16 6.59 -6.35 -4.26
C TRP A 16 5.25 -6.49 -4.98
N ARG A 17 4.44 -5.45 -5.01
CA ARG A 17 3.19 -5.42 -5.76
C ARG A 17 3.00 -4.08 -6.45
N VAL A 18 2.17 -4.12 -7.48
CA VAL A 18 1.78 -2.97 -8.26
C VAL A 18 0.28 -2.99 -8.50
N GLU A 19 -0.33 -1.81 -8.50
CA GLU A 19 -1.74 -1.61 -8.81
C GLU A 19 -1.91 -0.30 -9.56
N THR A 20 -2.79 -0.27 -10.57
CA THR A 20 -3.15 0.95 -11.29
C THR A 20 -4.61 1.31 -11.06
N LEU A 21 -4.88 2.61 -10.94
CA LEU A 21 -6.20 3.20 -10.89
C LEU A 21 -6.19 4.44 -11.79
N GLY A 22 -6.89 4.39 -12.93
CA GLY A 22 -6.81 5.44 -13.94
C GLY A 22 -5.35 5.69 -14.37
N SER A 23 -4.90 6.93 -14.26
CA SER A 23 -3.53 7.36 -14.59
C SER A 23 -2.55 7.24 -13.42
N GLU A 24 -2.91 6.56 -12.34
CA GLU A 24 -2.09 6.46 -11.13
C GLU A 24 -1.59 5.04 -10.90
N LEU A 25 -0.35 4.95 -10.43
CA LEU A 25 0.38 3.72 -10.18
C LEU A 25 0.77 3.65 -8.71
N LEU A 26 0.32 2.62 -8.01
CA LEU A 26 0.85 2.23 -6.72
C LEU A 26 1.96 1.20 -6.89
N VAL A 27 3.07 1.41 -6.20
CA VAL A 27 4.09 0.40 -5.94
C VAL A 27 4.18 0.17 -4.44
N ASN A 28 3.91 -1.05 -3.99
CA ASN A 28 4.01 -1.44 -2.58
C ASN A 28 5.08 -2.51 -2.42
N TYR A 29 6.05 -2.30 -1.52
CA TYR A 29 7.20 -3.20 -1.37
C TYR A 29 7.74 -3.26 0.04
N GLY A 30 8.29 -4.41 0.42
CA GLY A 30 8.82 -4.60 1.76
C GLY A 30 9.32 -6.01 2.04
N LYS A 31 9.63 -6.27 3.31
CA LYS A 31 9.90 -7.62 3.81
C LYS A 31 8.56 -8.34 4.00
N SER A 32 8.50 -9.62 3.65
CA SER A 32 7.31 -10.43 3.90
C SER A 32 6.89 -10.38 5.38
N GLY A 33 5.59 -10.30 5.62
CA GLY A 33 5.02 -10.15 6.97
C GLY A 33 4.88 -8.69 7.45
N THR A 34 5.46 -7.71 6.77
CA THR A 34 5.23 -6.28 7.04
C THR A 34 4.22 -5.68 6.07
N SER A 35 3.75 -4.45 6.32
CA SER A 35 2.95 -3.70 5.35
C SER A 35 3.78 -3.03 4.25
N GLY A 36 5.11 -3.04 4.39
CA GLY A 36 6.03 -2.40 3.45
C GLY A 36 5.88 -0.88 3.41
N ARG A 37 6.30 -0.31 2.28
CA ARG A 37 6.16 1.11 1.92
C ARG A 37 5.33 1.22 0.65
N ASN A 38 4.54 2.28 0.58
CA ASN A 38 3.75 2.64 -0.60
C ASN A 38 4.40 3.81 -1.31
N GLN A 39 4.35 3.76 -2.64
CA GLN A 39 4.77 4.81 -3.55
C GLN A 39 3.70 4.99 -4.62
N ILE A 40 3.04 6.14 -4.62
CA ILE A 40 2.08 6.53 -5.64
C ILE A 40 2.76 7.40 -6.68
N LYS A 41 2.44 7.18 -7.95
CA LYS A 41 2.92 8.00 -9.05
C LYS A 41 1.83 8.24 -10.08
N ALA A 42 1.60 9.50 -10.43
CA ALA A 42 0.72 9.89 -11.51
C ALA A 42 1.43 9.85 -12.88
N PHE A 43 0.64 9.60 -13.93
CA PHE A 43 1.05 9.56 -15.33
C PHE A 43 0.13 10.43 -16.18
N ALA A 44 0.55 10.73 -17.41
CA ALA A 44 -0.24 11.55 -18.34
C ALA A 44 -1.52 10.84 -18.82
N SER A 45 -1.48 9.51 -18.91
CA SER A 45 -2.61 8.70 -19.39
C SER A 45 -2.69 7.36 -18.66
N PRO A 46 -3.88 6.72 -18.61
CA PRO A 46 -4.03 5.36 -18.11
C PRO A 46 -3.17 4.36 -18.88
N GLU A 47 -3.01 4.54 -20.19
CA GLU A 47 -2.21 3.70 -21.06
C GLU A 47 -0.73 3.74 -20.69
N ASP A 48 -0.17 4.94 -20.45
CA ASP A 48 1.21 5.13 -19.99
C ASP A 48 1.43 4.50 -18.61
N CYS A 49 0.45 4.68 -17.71
CA CYS A 49 0.46 4.10 -16.38
C CYS A 49 0.52 2.57 -16.45
N GLU A 50 -0.36 1.94 -17.23
CA GLU A 50 -0.36 0.49 -17.39
C GLU A 50 0.89 -0.03 -18.09
N ALA A 51 1.39 0.67 -19.12
CA ALA A 51 2.62 0.30 -19.80
C ALA A 51 3.81 0.30 -18.82
N GLN A 52 3.89 1.31 -17.95
CA GLN A 52 4.91 1.38 -16.92
C GLN A 52 4.73 0.28 -15.86
N ALA A 53 3.51 -0.02 -15.42
CA ALA A 53 3.22 -1.11 -14.50
C ALA A 53 3.69 -2.47 -15.04
N ARG A 54 3.41 -2.76 -16.32
CA ARG A 54 3.86 -3.97 -17.03
C ARG A 54 5.38 -4.03 -17.13
N LYS A 55 6.03 -2.92 -17.48
CA LYS A 55 7.50 -2.80 -17.56
C LYS A 55 8.15 -3.10 -16.21
N LEU A 56 7.64 -2.53 -15.12
CA LEU A 56 8.16 -2.78 -13.77
C LEU A 56 7.97 -4.25 -13.35
N THR A 57 6.79 -4.82 -13.62
CA THR A 57 6.47 -6.22 -13.30
C THR A 57 7.43 -7.18 -14.02
N GLN A 58 7.59 -7.03 -15.33
CA GLN A 58 8.53 -7.86 -16.10
C GLN A 58 9.98 -7.68 -15.61
N GLY A 59 10.36 -6.45 -15.28
CA GLY A 59 11.68 -6.15 -14.72
C GLY A 59 11.94 -6.84 -13.38
N LYS A 60 10.91 -7.01 -12.54
CA LYS A 60 10.99 -7.78 -11.28
C LYS A 60 11.03 -9.28 -11.52
N MET A 61 10.20 -9.80 -12.42
CA MET A 61 10.21 -11.23 -12.78
C MET A 61 11.57 -11.69 -13.31
N LYS A 62 12.24 -10.88 -14.15
CA LYS A 62 13.61 -11.15 -14.62
C LYS A 62 14.66 -11.19 -13.49
N LYS A 63 14.36 -10.59 -12.34
CA LYS A 63 15.21 -10.61 -11.13
C LYS A 63 14.88 -11.76 -10.18
N GLY A 64 14.11 -12.75 -10.63
CA GLY A 64 13.74 -13.92 -9.85
C GLY A 64 12.53 -13.72 -8.92
N TYR A 65 11.79 -12.61 -9.06
CA TYR A 65 10.49 -12.50 -8.39
C TYR A 65 9.47 -13.40 -9.09
N VAL A 66 8.64 -14.07 -8.30
CA VAL A 66 7.58 -14.97 -8.79
C VAL A 66 6.22 -14.46 -8.35
N ASP A 67 5.17 -14.83 -9.09
CA ASP A 67 3.80 -14.48 -8.73
C ASP A 67 3.44 -14.99 -7.33
N PHE A 68 2.69 -14.17 -6.59
CA PHE A 68 2.35 -14.41 -5.20
C PHE A 68 0.91 -14.00 -4.88
N PRO A 69 0.12 -14.87 -4.23
CA PRO A 69 -1.24 -14.53 -3.80
C PRO A 69 -1.18 -13.57 -2.60
N PHE A 70 -1.37 -12.28 -2.87
CA PHE A 70 -1.47 -11.27 -1.82
C PHE A 70 -2.85 -11.30 -1.16
N ASP A 71 -2.88 -11.31 0.17
CA ASP A 71 -4.10 -11.22 0.95
C ASP A 71 -4.55 -9.75 1.07
N TYR A 72 -5.48 -9.35 0.22
CA TYR A 72 -6.02 -7.99 0.18
C TYR A 72 -6.93 -7.66 1.37
N ASP A 73 -7.52 -8.65 2.01
CA ASP A 73 -8.47 -8.44 3.11
C ASP A 73 -7.77 -8.44 4.49
N GLY A 74 -6.71 -9.24 4.65
CA GLY A 74 -5.91 -9.28 5.87
C GLY A 74 -4.73 -8.29 5.89
N HIS A 75 -4.48 -7.58 4.78
CA HIS A 75 -3.40 -6.59 4.72
C HIS A 75 -3.78 -5.28 5.43
N ARG A 76 -2.83 -4.74 6.20
CA ARG A 76 -2.94 -3.40 6.76
C ARG A 76 -2.35 -2.41 5.77
N TYR A 77 -3.20 -1.53 5.26
CA TYR A 77 -2.82 -0.49 4.34
C TYR A 77 -2.36 0.76 5.10
N PHE A 78 -1.42 1.47 4.52
CA PHE A 78 -0.90 2.74 5.02
C PHE A 78 -0.71 3.68 3.86
N ASP A 79 -0.84 4.97 4.09
CA ASP A 79 -0.69 5.94 3.03
C ASP A 79 0.76 6.14 2.57
N ASP A 80 0.85 6.68 1.37
CA ASP A 80 2.09 7.20 0.82
C ASP A 80 2.51 8.45 1.64
N GLU A 81 3.79 8.56 1.97
CA GLU A 81 4.29 9.64 2.84
C GLU A 81 4.29 11.01 2.15
N GLU A 82 4.28 11.05 0.82
CA GLU A 82 4.27 12.27 0.01
C GLU A 82 2.86 12.63 -0.47
N VAL A 83 2.08 11.64 -0.91
CA VAL A 83 0.72 11.86 -1.44
C VAL A 83 -0.34 11.91 -0.35
N GLY A 84 -0.16 11.18 0.76
CA GLY A 84 -1.16 11.10 1.82
C GLY A 84 -2.34 10.19 1.47
N LEU A 85 -3.52 10.51 2.01
CA LEU A 85 -4.74 9.72 1.90
C LEU A 85 -5.08 9.44 0.43
N HIS A 86 -5.18 8.15 0.06
CA HIS A 86 -5.41 7.79 -1.33
C HIS A 86 -6.20 6.49 -1.49
N ARG A 87 -7.00 6.39 -2.55
CA ARG A 87 -7.83 5.20 -2.86
C ARG A 87 -6.97 3.95 -3.07
N LEU A 88 -5.82 4.11 -3.73
CA LEU A 88 -4.84 3.02 -3.94
C LEU A 88 -4.21 2.51 -2.63
N THR A 89 -4.12 3.34 -1.60
CA THR A 89 -3.59 2.97 -0.28
C THR A 89 -4.70 2.68 0.73
N SER A 90 -5.95 2.58 0.28
CA SER A 90 -7.09 2.23 1.12
C SER A 90 -7.44 0.74 1.03
N HIS A 91 -8.05 0.23 2.09
CA HIS A 91 -8.55 -1.14 2.11
C HIS A 91 -9.67 -1.31 1.05
N PRO A 92 -9.72 -2.42 0.28
CA PRO A 92 -10.70 -2.59 -0.80
C PRO A 92 -12.15 -2.49 -0.33
N ARG A 93 -12.47 -3.00 0.86
CA ARG A 93 -13.81 -2.81 1.47
C ARG A 93 -14.14 -1.35 1.78
N PHE A 94 -13.15 -0.56 2.20
CA PHE A 94 -13.37 0.86 2.44
C PHE A 94 -13.69 1.56 1.12
N VAL A 95 -12.85 1.36 0.10
CA VAL A 95 -13.06 1.94 -1.25
C VAL A 95 -14.42 1.54 -1.84
N ALA A 96 -14.89 0.32 -1.59
CA ALA A 96 -16.17 -0.17 -2.10
C ALA A 96 -17.41 0.46 -1.42
N HIS A 97 -17.29 0.92 -0.16
CA HIS A 97 -18.42 1.41 0.63
C HIS A 97 -18.37 2.93 0.87
N PHE A 98 -17.19 3.52 0.90
CA PHE A 98 -16.92 4.93 1.14
C PHE A 98 -16.40 5.56 -0.15
N ALA A 99 -17.31 5.69 -1.12
CA ALA A 99 -16.97 6.11 -2.48
C ALA A 99 -16.86 7.62 -2.66
N ASP A 100 -17.35 8.41 -1.71
CA ASP A 100 -17.31 9.88 -1.74
C ASP A 100 -15.86 10.40 -1.64
N ASP A 101 -15.57 11.52 -2.31
CA ASP A 101 -14.25 12.15 -2.31
C ASP A 101 -13.93 12.82 -0.97
N ILE A 102 -14.95 13.15 -0.16
CA ILE A 102 -14.78 13.72 1.19
C ILE A 102 -13.91 12.85 2.12
N TYR A 103 -13.82 11.55 1.87
CA TYR A 103 -12.96 10.64 2.65
C TYR A 103 -11.46 10.75 2.31
N TYR A 104 -11.13 11.48 1.26
CA TYR A 104 -9.78 11.67 0.73
C TYR A 104 -9.37 13.16 0.68
N ASP A 105 -10.23 14.06 1.14
CA ASP A 105 -9.92 15.48 1.26
C ASP A 105 -9.45 15.78 2.69
N CYS A 106 -8.15 15.98 2.87
CA CYS A 106 -7.57 16.33 4.18
C CYS A 106 -7.65 17.83 4.50
N CYS A 107 -8.17 18.66 3.60
CA CYS A 107 -8.29 20.11 3.79
C CYS A 107 -9.74 20.56 3.99
N ASP A 108 -10.71 19.66 3.81
CA ASP A 108 -12.11 19.94 4.07
C ASP A 108 -12.43 19.69 5.54
N GLU A 109 -12.84 20.72 6.28
CA GLU A 109 -13.21 20.62 7.70
C GLU A 109 -14.38 19.65 7.97
N ASP A 110 -15.24 19.41 6.98
CA ASP A 110 -16.33 18.43 7.06
C ASP A 110 -15.83 16.98 6.84
N ALA A 111 -14.58 16.79 6.39
CA ALA A 111 -13.98 15.48 6.23
C ALA A 111 -13.68 14.83 7.60
N PRO A 112 -13.76 13.49 7.70
CA PRO A 112 -13.57 12.78 8.98
C PRO A 112 -12.24 13.07 9.71
N PHE A 113 -11.22 13.51 8.97
CA PHE A 113 -9.88 13.84 9.47
C PHE A 113 -9.36 15.17 8.90
N GLY A 114 -10.28 16.08 8.55
CA GLY A 114 -9.92 17.35 7.92
C GLY A 114 -9.42 18.43 8.88
N SER A 115 -9.70 18.29 10.18
CA SER A 115 -9.13 19.18 11.21
C SER A 115 -7.69 18.80 11.53
N ASP A 116 -6.89 19.78 11.96
CA ASP A 116 -5.50 19.56 12.39
C ASP A 116 -5.41 18.46 13.46
N GLU A 117 -6.27 18.49 14.49
CA GLU A 117 -6.28 17.46 15.54
C GLU A 117 -6.69 16.08 15.00
N GLY A 118 -7.60 16.02 14.03
CA GLY A 118 -8.01 14.77 13.38
C GLY A 118 -6.90 14.16 12.55
N SER A 119 -6.19 14.99 11.78
CA SER A 119 -5.03 14.61 10.99
C SER A 119 -3.88 14.10 11.86
N ASP A 120 -3.56 14.81 12.94
CA ASP A 120 -2.54 14.40 13.92
C ASP A 120 -2.89 13.06 14.57
N ALA A 121 -4.14 12.89 15.02
CA ALA A 121 -4.61 11.65 15.61
C ALA A 121 -4.52 10.46 14.64
N LEU A 122 -4.85 10.67 13.37
CA LEU A 122 -4.73 9.65 12.33
C LEU A 122 -3.26 9.26 12.08
N SER A 123 -2.37 10.24 12.03
CA SER A 123 -0.93 10.04 11.85
C SER A 123 -0.32 9.25 13.01
N GLU A 124 -0.66 9.62 14.26
CA GLU A 124 -0.22 8.90 15.46
C GLU A 124 -0.73 7.45 15.49
N LEU A 125 -2.01 7.24 15.16
CA LEU A 125 -2.61 5.90 15.09
C LEU A 125 -1.93 5.04 14.02
N ALA A 126 -1.67 5.60 12.83
CA ALA A 126 -0.96 4.91 11.76
C ALA A 126 0.46 4.51 12.21
N GLY A 127 1.18 5.42 12.86
CA GLY A 127 2.49 5.17 13.48
C GLY A 127 2.43 4.02 14.49
N PHE A 128 1.48 4.07 15.42
CA PHE A 128 1.28 3.03 16.42
C PHE A 128 0.98 1.65 15.79
N LEU A 129 0.07 1.59 14.81
CA LEU A 129 -0.31 0.36 14.11
C LEU A 129 0.85 -0.27 13.33
N ARG A 130 1.77 0.55 12.79
CA ARG A 130 3.03 0.08 12.18
C ARG A 130 3.93 -0.64 13.20
N THR A 131 3.92 -0.23 14.47
CA THR A 131 4.75 -0.85 15.54
C THR A 131 4.15 -2.12 16.16
N GLN A 132 2.82 -2.28 16.13
CA GLN A 132 2.18 -3.44 16.76
C GLN A 132 2.51 -4.76 16.06
N LYS A 133 2.58 -4.79 14.73
CA LYS A 133 2.91 -6.02 13.98
C LYS A 133 4.35 -6.48 14.27
N THR A 134 5.27 -5.55 14.51
CA THR A 134 6.66 -5.84 14.90
C THR A 134 6.78 -6.40 16.32
N ARG A 135 5.80 -6.20 17.20
CA ARG A 135 5.75 -6.78 18.56
C ARG A 135 5.08 -8.16 18.59
N ALA A 136 4.00 -8.35 17.83
CA ALA A 136 3.33 -9.65 17.72
C ALA A 136 4.24 -10.74 17.13
N SER A 137 5.13 -10.38 16.19
CA SER A 137 6.10 -11.33 15.61
C SER A 137 7.31 -11.65 16.51
N ARG A 138 7.45 -11.03 17.70
CA ARG A 138 8.55 -11.27 18.66
C ARG A 138 8.11 -12.08 19.88
N THR A 139 6.83 -12.47 19.97
CA THR A 139 6.25 -13.12 21.15
C THR A 139 5.76 -14.54 20.88
N SER A 140 6.26 -15.21 19.84
CA SER A 140 6.18 -16.67 19.79
C SER A 140 7.26 -17.24 20.74
N PRO A 141 6.90 -17.89 21.85
CA PRO A 141 7.84 -18.78 22.53
C PRO A 141 8.00 -20.02 21.65
N ASP A 142 9.25 -20.49 21.52
CA ASP A 142 9.52 -21.83 20.99
C ASP A 142 8.63 -22.86 21.70
N GLY A 143 7.88 -23.63 20.90
CA GLY A 143 7.14 -24.81 21.33
C GLY A 143 7.67 -26.03 20.61
#